data_AF-A0A2I0Q8W8-F1
#
_entry.id   AF-A0A2I0Q8W8-F1
#
_cell.length_a   1.000
_cell.length_b   1.000
_cell.length_c   1.000
_cell.angle_alpha   90.00
_cell.angle_beta   90.00
_cell.angle_gamma   90.00
#
_symmetry.space_group_name_H-M   'P 1'
#
loop_
_entity.id
_entity.type
_entity.pdbx_description
1 polymer ?
#
loop_
_entity_poly.entity_id
_entity_poly.type
_entity_poly.pdbx_seq_one_letter_code
_entity_poly.pdbx_strand_id
1 'polypeptide(L)'
;LGLQTEQGFVNVFANDKTIIENIVSFMGKEVTISGMAHYKPNGQLSFVEIQEYNEPGAKDKFFSKKPTAMTAHQQLLFQAKQTNKSSSLSALKSISGLLKDEISDEQFKEMLKDIHR
;
A
#
# COMPACT_ATOMS: atom_id res chain seq x y z
N LEU A 1 -0.56 -18.48 -11.44
CA LEU A 1 0.86 -18.27 -11.84
C LEU A 1 1.56 -17.59 -10.67
N GLY A 2 2.86 -17.75 -10.49
CA GLY A 2 3.56 -16.99 -9.46
C GLY A 2 4.95 -16.57 -9.91
N LEU A 3 5.36 -15.41 -9.43
CA LEU A 3 6.58 -14.73 -9.82
C LEU A 3 7.55 -14.71 -8.67
N GLN A 4 8.79 -15.04 -8.99
CA GLN A 4 9.89 -14.90 -8.05
C GLN A 4 10.37 -13.45 -8.08
N THR A 5 10.31 -12.79 -6.93
CA THR A 5 10.90 -11.45 -6.73
C THR A 5 12.05 -11.54 -5.73
N GLU A 6 12.87 -10.49 -5.62
CA GLU A 6 13.93 -10.40 -4.58
C GLU A 6 13.36 -10.52 -3.15
N GLN A 7 12.09 -10.13 -2.95
CA GLN A 7 11.40 -10.13 -1.67
C GLN A 7 10.59 -11.43 -1.44
N GLY A 8 10.78 -12.43 -2.30
CA GLY A 8 10.09 -13.72 -2.25
C GLY A 8 9.04 -13.91 -3.33
N PHE A 9 8.29 -15.00 -3.20
CA PHE A 9 7.29 -15.42 -4.18
C PHE A 9 6.00 -14.59 -4.07
N VAL A 10 5.45 -14.21 -5.22
CA VAL A 10 4.22 -13.43 -5.31
C VAL A 10 3.23 -14.14 -6.24
N ASN A 11 2.00 -14.33 -5.75
CA ASN A 11 0.91 -14.84 -6.58
C ASN A 11 0.41 -13.75 -7.51
N VAL A 12 0.23 -14.08 -8.78
CA VAL A 12 -0.26 -13.14 -9.79
C VAL A 12 -1.45 -13.69 -10.55
N PHE A 13 -2.31 -12.76 -10.94
CA PHE A 13 -3.53 -13.00 -11.69
C PHE A 13 -3.65 -11.95 -12.79
N ALA A 14 -4.16 -12.32 -13.97
CA ALA A 14 -4.50 -11.37 -15.03
C ALA A 14 -5.92 -11.68 -15.50
N ASN A 15 -6.71 -10.63 -15.74
CA ASN A 15 -8.06 -10.78 -16.30
C ASN A 15 -8.04 -11.24 -17.76
N ASP A 16 -7.02 -10.82 -18.51
CA ASP A 16 -6.83 -11.18 -19.90
C ASP A 16 -5.89 -12.38 -20.04
N LYS A 17 -6.36 -13.41 -20.76
CA LYS A 17 -5.59 -14.62 -21.06
C LYS A 17 -4.37 -14.32 -21.92
N THR A 18 -4.46 -13.34 -22.82
CA THR A 18 -3.37 -12.98 -23.74
C THR A 18 -2.17 -12.42 -22.97
N ILE A 19 -2.41 -11.70 -21.87
CA ILE A 19 -1.35 -11.22 -20.98
C ILE A 19 -0.57 -12.40 -20.40
N ILE A 20 -1.26 -13.44 -19.93
CA ILE A 20 -0.59 -14.63 -19.37
C ILE A 20 0.22 -15.34 -20.45
N GLU A 21 -0.34 -15.54 -21.64
CA GLU A 21 0.35 -16.19 -22.76
C GLU A 21 1.62 -15.42 -23.17
N ASN A 22 1.54 -14.09 -23.21
CA ASN A 22 2.69 -13.25 -23.53
C ASN A 22 3.73 -13.23 -22.40
N ILE A 23 3.31 -13.23 -21.14
CA ILE A 23 4.24 -13.31 -19.99
C ILE A 23 4.97 -14.66 -19.97
N VAL A 24 4.35 -15.75 -20.43
CA VAL A 24 5.03 -17.04 -20.54
C VAL A 24 6.26 -16.97 -21.45
N SER A 25 6.27 -16.08 -22.46
CA SER A 25 7.46 -15.86 -23.30
C SER A 25 8.67 -15.28 -22.54
N PHE A 26 8.43 -14.71 -21.35
CA PHE A 26 9.46 -14.23 -20.42
C PHE A 26 9.88 -15.29 -19.39
N MET A 27 9.41 -16.54 -19.49
CA MET A 27 9.86 -17.60 -18.57
C MET A 27 11.39 -17.76 -18.61
N GLY A 28 12.01 -17.71 -17.42
CA GLY A 28 13.47 -17.77 -17.26
C GLY A 28 14.19 -16.45 -17.55
N LYS A 29 13.46 -15.39 -17.90
CA LYS A 29 13.98 -14.02 -18.08
C LYS A 29 13.36 -13.08 -17.04
N GLU A 30 13.96 -11.92 -16.89
CA GLU A 30 13.39 -10.85 -16.08
C GLU A 30 12.25 -10.16 -16.85
N VAL A 31 11.19 -9.78 -16.12
CA VAL A 31 10.04 -9.05 -16.64
C VAL A 31 9.56 -8.07 -15.58
N THR A 32 9.15 -6.89 -16.02
CA THR A 32 8.52 -5.90 -15.15
C THR A 32 7.02 -5.98 -15.31
N ILE A 33 6.32 -6.01 -14.16
CA ILE A 33 4.87 -6.08 -14.10
C ILE A 33 4.33 -4.90 -13.32
N SER A 34 3.34 -4.26 -13.91
CA SER A 34 2.59 -3.16 -13.31
C SER A 34 1.13 -3.58 -13.12
N GLY A 35 0.56 -3.20 -11.99
CA GLY A 35 -0.82 -3.51 -11.69
C GLY A 35 -1.21 -3.26 -10.25
N MET A 36 -2.27 -3.91 -9.80
CA MET A 36 -2.90 -3.65 -8.52
C MET A 36 -2.58 -4.76 -7.51
N ALA A 37 -1.99 -4.39 -6.38
CA ALA A 37 -1.71 -5.31 -5.29
C ALA A 37 -2.92 -5.42 -4.35
N HIS A 38 -3.44 -6.64 -4.19
CA HIS A 38 -4.54 -6.96 -3.29
C HIS A 38 -4.01 -7.51 -1.96
N TYR A 39 -4.35 -6.86 -0.85
CA TYR A 39 -3.89 -7.22 0.49
C TYR A 39 -5.01 -7.85 1.30
N LYS A 40 -4.64 -8.84 2.12
CA LYS A 40 -5.53 -9.37 3.15
C LYS A 40 -5.77 -8.31 4.24
N PRO A 41 -6.83 -8.42 5.04
CA PRO A 41 -7.09 -7.50 6.16
C PRO A 41 -5.94 -7.41 7.18
N ASN A 42 -5.12 -8.47 7.30
CA ASN A 42 -3.93 -8.49 8.14
C ASN A 42 -2.71 -7.77 7.51
N GLY A 43 -2.88 -7.15 6.35
CA GLY A 43 -1.85 -6.42 5.63
C GLY A 43 -0.90 -7.28 4.80
N GLN A 44 -1.04 -8.61 4.79
CA GLN A 44 -0.22 -9.47 3.94
C GLN A 44 -0.67 -9.39 2.49
N LEU A 45 0.28 -9.34 1.55
CA LEU A 45 -0.01 -9.40 0.12
C LEU A 45 -0.69 -10.73 -0.22
N SER A 46 -1.89 -10.66 -0.78
CA SER A 46 -2.65 -11.83 -1.22
C SER A 46 -2.23 -12.22 -2.63
N PHE A 47 -2.39 -11.29 -3.58
CA PHE A 47 -2.01 -11.46 -4.98
C PHE A 47 -1.84 -10.09 -5.66
N VAL A 48 -1.20 -10.08 -6.83
CA VAL A 48 -1.11 -8.92 -7.71
C VAL A 48 -1.91 -9.18 -8.97
N GLU A 49 -2.80 -8.26 -9.30
CA GLU A 49 -3.53 -8.22 -10.54
C GLU A 49 -2.71 -7.48 -11.60
N ILE A 50 -2.36 -8.18 -12.67
CA ILE A 50 -1.54 -7.67 -13.75
C ILE A 50 -2.39 -6.82 -14.68
N GLN A 51 -1.96 -5.58 -14.89
CA GLN A 51 -2.55 -4.67 -15.88
C GLN A 51 -1.63 -4.51 -17.08
N GLU A 52 -0.31 -4.39 -16.85
CA GLU A 52 0.70 -4.21 -17.88
C GLU A 52 1.96 -5.02 -17.57
N TYR A 53 2.70 -5.38 -18.62
CA TYR A 53 4.00 -6.02 -18.52
C TYR A 53 4.95 -5.40 -19.54
N ASN A 54 6.22 -5.27 -19.18
CA ASN A 54 7.26 -4.67 -20.01
C ASN A 54 8.61 -5.34 -19.77
N GLU A 55 9.57 -5.09 -20.67
CA GLU A 55 10.97 -5.44 -20.42
C GLU A 55 11.52 -4.65 -19.22
N PRO A 56 12.45 -5.24 -18.45
CA PRO A 56 13.06 -4.58 -17.30
C PRO A 56 13.78 -3.29 -17.70
N GLY A 57 13.41 -2.18 -17.08
CA GLY A 57 14.01 -0.88 -17.24
C GLY A 57 14.76 -0.41 -15.99
N ALA A 58 15.67 0.56 -16.17
CA ALA A 58 16.44 1.15 -15.07
C ALA A 58 15.56 1.80 -13.96
N LYS A 59 14.33 2.19 -14.31
CA LYS A 59 13.37 2.82 -13.39
C LYS A 59 12.69 1.82 -12.45
N ASP A 60 12.71 0.53 -12.75
CA ASP A 60 11.95 -0.48 -12.01
C ASP A 60 12.54 -0.77 -10.63
N LYS A 61 13.83 -0.52 -10.46
CA LYS A 61 14.53 -0.58 -9.17
C LYS A 61 13.94 0.36 -8.12
N PHE A 62 13.29 1.45 -8.54
CA PHE A 62 12.72 2.44 -7.63
C PHE A 62 11.28 2.11 -7.20
N PHE A 63 10.53 1.37 -8.02
CA PHE A 63 9.11 1.04 -7.76
C PHE A 63 8.90 -0.39 -7.24
N SER A 64 9.95 -1.20 -7.16
CA SER A 64 9.91 -2.60 -6.69
C SER A 64 9.72 -2.77 -5.17
N LYS A 65 9.54 -1.69 -4.40
CA LYS A 65 9.40 -1.78 -2.94
C LYS A 65 7.94 -2.02 -2.57
N LYS A 66 7.63 -3.21 -2.03
CA LYS A 66 6.29 -3.51 -1.47
C LYS A 66 5.86 -2.38 -0.53
N PRO A 67 4.68 -1.76 -0.74
CA PRO A 67 4.06 -0.89 0.25
C PRO A 67 4.00 -1.63 1.59
N THR A 68 4.57 -1.02 2.63
CA THR A 68 4.46 -1.58 3.97
C THR A 68 2.99 -1.64 4.35
N ALA A 69 2.55 -2.82 4.80
CA ALA A 69 1.23 -3.02 5.36
C ALA A 69 0.95 -1.97 6.43
N MET A 70 0.03 -1.05 6.14
CA MET A 70 -0.39 -0.02 7.08
C MET A 70 -1.81 -0.32 7.54
N THR A 71 -2.02 -0.30 8.86
CA THR A 71 -3.39 -0.30 9.41
C THR A 71 -4.15 0.93 8.94
N ALA A 72 -5.49 0.91 8.94
CA ALA A 72 -6.30 2.07 8.54
C ALA A 72 -5.86 3.36 9.26
N HIS A 73 -5.52 3.24 10.54
CA HIS A 73 -4.96 4.33 11.34
C HIS A 73 -3.60 4.84 10.82
N GLN A 74 -2.70 3.93 10.46
CA GLN A 74 -1.40 4.30 9.88
C GLN A 74 -1.52 4.90 8.48
N GLN A 75 -2.51 4.45 7.68
CA GLN A 75 -2.81 5.04 6.37
C GLN A 75 -3.32 6.49 6.52
N LEU A 76 -4.22 6.73 7.47
CA LEU A 76 -4.71 8.09 7.79
C LEU A 76 -3.55 8.99 8.25
N LEU A 77 -2.68 8.49 9.13
CA LEU A 77 -1.49 9.23 9.58
C LEU A 77 -0.53 9.52 8.43
N PHE A 78 -0.36 8.59 7.49
CA PHE A 78 0.52 8.77 6.34
C PHE A 78 -0.05 9.81 5.35
N GLN A 79 -1.36 9.78 5.09
CA GLN A 79 -2.05 10.80 4.29
C GLN A 79 -2.00 12.18 4.96
N ALA A 80 -2.21 12.24 6.28
CA ALA A 80 -2.11 13.48 7.05
C ALA A 80 -0.69 14.09 7.01
N LYS A 81 0.35 13.25 7.00
CA LYS A 81 1.76 13.67 6.87
C LYS A 81 2.14 14.12 5.46
N GLN A 82 1.59 13.50 4.41
CA GLN A 82 1.88 13.89 3.03
C GLN A 82 1.14 15.16 2.60
N THR A 83 -0.06 15.41 3.13
CA THR A 83 -0.89 16.55 2.73
C THR A 83 -0.47 17.87 3.38
N ASN A 84 0.31 17.86 4.47
CA ASN A 84 0.68 19.09 5.16
C ASN A 84 2.14 19.08 5.65
N LYS A 85 2.92 20.08 5.21
CA LYS A 85 4.17 20.54 5.84
C LYS A 85 3.95 21.12 7.26
N SER A 86 2.87 20.77 7.95
CA SER A 86 2.53 21.29 9.28
C SER A 86 2.27 20.14 10.26
N SER A 87 2.68 20.38 11.50
CA SER A 87 2.57 19.52 12.68
C SER A 87 1.34 18.60 12.66
N SER A 88 1.59 17.30 12.84
CA SER A 88 0.66 16.17 12.85
C SER A 88 -0.60 16.34 13.71
N LEU A 89 -0.62 17.33 14.60
CA LEU A 89 -1.73 17.61 15.52
C LEU A 89 -2.90 18.35 14.81
N SER A 90 -2.58 19.29 13.91
CA SER A 90 -3.59 20.09 13.19
C SER A 90 -4.31 19.26 12.12
N ALA A 91 -3.59 18.36 11.47
CA ALA A 91 -4.13 17.47 10.44
C ALA A 91 -5.06 16.39 11.03
N LEU A 92 -4.79 15.91 12.24
CA LEU A 92 -5.71 15.03 12.97
C LEU A 92 -6.97 15.76 13.41
N LYS A 93 -6.86 17.04 13.84
CA LYS A 93 -8.02 17.86 14.21
C LYS A 93 -8.96 18.10 13.02
N SER A 94 -8.42 18.30 11.82
CA SER A 94 -9.23 18.45 10.59
C SER A 94 -9.95 17.17 10.18
N ILE A 95 -9.37 15.99 10.43
CA ILE A 95 -10.05 14.69 10.20
C ILE A 95 -11.13 14.45 11.27
N SER A 96 -10.88 14.87 12.53
CA SER A 96 -11.87 14.82 13.62
C SER A 96 -13.04 15.78 13.46
N GLY A 97 -13.04 16.67 12.47
CA GLY A 97 -14.20 17.50 12.13
C GLY A 97 -15.45 16.70 11.76
N LEU A 98 -15.31 15.39 11.54
CA LEU A 98 -16.39 14.39 11.36
C LEU A 98 -16.93 13.82 12.69
N LEU A 99 -16.24 14.03 13.82
CA LEU A 99 -16.58 13.54 15.17
C LEU A 99 -17.00 14.69 16.12
N LYS A 100 -17.32 15.85 15.54
CA LYS A 100 -17.26 17.17 16.18
C LYS A 100 -18.21 17.38 17.35
N ASP A 101 -19.15 16.48 17.61
CA ASP A 101 -20.20 16.68 18.59
C ASP A 101 -20.09 15.79 19.85
N GLU A 102 -19.14 14.84 19.91
CA GLU A 102 -19.13 13.84 21.02
C GLU A 102 -17.87 13.78 21.88
N ILE A 103 -16.77 14.44 21.50
CA ILE A 103 -15.49 14.30 22.23
C ILE A 103 -14.87 15.68 22.48
N SER A 104 -14.68 16.02 23.76
CA SER A 104 -14.01 17.28 24.15
C SER A 104 -12.49 17.20 23.93
N ASP A 105 -11.85 18.37 23.78
CA ASP A 105 -10.40 18.50 23.59
C ASP A 105 -9.61 17.87 24.78
N GLU A 106 -10.20 17.79 25.97
CA GLU A 106 -9.63 17.14 27.15
C GLU A 106 -9.71 15.61 27.06
N GLN A 107 -10.86 15.06 26.66
CA GLN A 107 -11.04 13.60 26.50
C GLN A 107 -10.14 13.04 25.41
N PHE A 108 -9.96 13.80 24.32
CA PHE A 108 -9.06 13.41 23.25
C PHE A 108 -7.58 13.36 23.71
N LYS A 109 -7.17 14.29 24.58
CA LYS A 109 -5.83 14.29 25.17
C LYS A 109 -5.61 13.11 26.13
N GLU A 110 -6.63 12.68 26.87
CA GLU A 110 -6.53 11.48 27.71
C GLU A 110 -6.38 10.21 26.89
N MET A 111 -7.17 10.04 25.82
CA MET A 111 -7.04 8.90 24.91
C MET A 111 -5.63 8.77 24.32
N LEU A 112 -4.97 9.90 24.03
CA LEU A 112 -3.60 9.92 23.53
C LEU A 112 -2.54 9.61 24.61
N LYS A 113 -2.84 9.86 25.90
CA LYS A 113 -1.95 9.48 27.00
C LYS A 113 -1.95 7.98 27.23
N ASP A 114 -3.11 7.33 27.09
CA ASP A 114 -3.23 5.87 27.24
C ASP A 114 -2.47 5.08 26.16
N ILE A 115 -2.24 5.67 25.00
CA ILE A 115 -1.48 5.05 23.89
C ILE A 115 0.04 5.06 24.13
N HIS A 116 0.53 5.91 25.04
CA HIS A 116 1.96 6.05 25.34
C HIS A 116 2.44 5.28 26.59
N ARG A 117 1.65 4.34 27.12
CA ARG A 117 2.04 3.46 28.23
C ARG A 117 2.32 2.03 27.78
#